data_AF-A0A5B7I707-F1
#
_entry.id   AF-A0A5B7I707-F1
#
_cell.length_a   1.000
_cell.length_b   1.000
_cell.length_c   1.000
_cell.angle_alpha   90.00
_cell.angle_beta   90.00
_cell.angle_gamma   90.00
#
_symmetry.space_group_name_H-M   'P 1'
#
loop_
_entity.id
_entity.type
_entity.pdbx_description
1 polymer ?
#
loop_
_entity_poly.entity_id
_entity_poly.type
_entity_poly.pdbx_seq_one_letter_code
_entity_poly.pdbx_strand_id
1 'polypeptide(L)'
;MHICTSSAAVPPPQLSLGPHPLQVLRSAKMLGVTVNDQLTWKLHVTATVKSAAYRLYMLRRLKSLGTPADELKGIYITCILPKLMYASTVWSSSLTCTQQQQLENVQKRACRIIIGPAYTDYDHALSTLNLPTLATRHQAALIKIGRGLLRHSRLRNLLPLNAPLPIHTTRHKRGHATQGPRN
;
A
#
# COMPACT_ATOMS: atom_id res chain seq x y z
N MET A 1 19.57 9.54 15.56
CA MET A 1 19.79 9.58 14.09
C MET A 1 19.41 10.96 13.60
N HIS A 2 20.39 11.78 13.18
CA HIS A 2 20.12 13.05 12.52
C HIS A 2 19.73 12.75 11.07
N ILE A 3 18.43 12.87 10.76
CA ILE A 3 17.97 12.83 9.37
C ILE A 3 18.10 14.25 8.84
N CYS A 4 19.16 14.51 8.08
CA CYS A 4 19.36 15.81 7.43
C CYS A 4 18.31 16.00 6.33
N THR A 5 17.31 16.84 6.59
CA THR A 5 16.31 17.28 5.61
C THR A 5 16.80 18.51 4.83
N SER A 6 17.98 18.44 4.24
CA SER A 6 18.46 19.48 3.32
C SER A 6 17.74 19.34 1.98
N SER A 7 17.21 20.44 1.45
CA SER A 7 16.56 20.48 0.12
C SER A 7 17.56 20.45 -1.04
N ALA A 8 18.87 20.42 -0.76
CA ALA A 8 19.90 20.34 -1.78
C ALA A 8 19.93 18.94 -2.42
N ALA A 9 19.92 18.89 -3.74
CA ALA A 9 20.08 17.64 -4.48
C ALA A 9 21.48 17.08 -4.20
N VAL A 10 21.54 15.98 -3.44
CA VAL A 10 22.79 15.28 -3.17
C VAL A 10 23.21 14.56 -4.46
N PRO A 11 24.44 14.77 -4.97
CA PRO A 11 24.91 14.05 -6.15
C PRO A 11 24.88 12.54 -5.86
N PRO A 12 24.54 11.72 -6.87
CA PRO A 12 24.44 10.27 -6.66
C PRO A 12 25.77 9.71 -6.16
N PRO A 13 25.77 8.85 -5.13
CA PRO A 13 27.00 8.30 -4.58
C PRO A 13 27.72 7.47 -5.63
N GLN A 14 29.02 7.73 -5.82
CA GLN A 14 29.87 6.87 -6.64
C GLN A 14 30.35 5.69 -5.79
N LEU A 15 29.72 4.54 -5.98
CA LEU A 15 30.07 3.30 -5.28
C LEU A 15 30.71 2.34 -6.28
N SER A 16 31.74 1.61 -5.86
CA SER A 16 32.36 0.55 -6.66
C SER A 16 32.53 -0.73 -5.82
N LEU A 17 32.35 -1.89 -6.46
CA LEU A 17 32.73 -3.19 -5.92
C LEU A 17 34.04 -3.63 -6.59
N GLY A 18 35.16 -3.32 -5.93
CA GLY A 18 36.48 -3.46 -6.53
C GLY A 18 36.62 -2.57 -7.76
N PRO A 19 36.96 -3.10 -8.96
CA PRO A 19 37.08 -2.30 -10.18
C PRO A 19 35.74 -1.99 -10.86
N HIS A 20 34.61 -2.49 -10.34
CA HIS A 20 33.30 -2.35 -11.00
C HIS A 20 32.49 -1.21 -10.39
N PRO A 21 32.23 -0.10 -11.10
CA PRO A 21 31.33 0.94 -10.63
C PRO A 21 29.89 0.43 -10.56
N LEU A 22 29.20 0.71 -9.46
CA LEU A 22 27.81 0.37 -9.25
C LEU A 22 26.89 1.42 -9.87
N GLN A 23 25.89 0.94 -10.60
CA GLN A 23 24.85 1.80 -11.14
C GLN A 23 23.86 2.21 -10.05
N VAL A 24 23.64 3.50 -9.89
CA VAL A 24 22.57 4.04 -9.04
C VAL A 24 21.25 3.98 -9.81
N LEU A 25 20.33 3.12 -9.34
CA LEU A 25 19.00 2.97 -9.91
C LEU A 25 17.98 3.79 -9.11
N ARG A 26 17.07 4.48 -9.79
CA ARG A 26 15.96 5.22 -9.14
C ARG A 26 14.87 4.32 -8.58
N SER A 27 14.79 3.08 -9.04
CA SER A 27 13.89 2.08 -8.49
C SER A 27 14.44 0.68 -8.70
N ALA A 28 14.22 -0.19 -7.72
CA ALA A 28 14.60 -1.60 -7.78
C ALA A 28 13.45 -2.48 -7.27
N LYS A 29 13.37 -3.70 -7.79
CA LYS A 29 12.42 -4.71 -7.33
C LYS A 29 13.15 -5.69 -6.42
N MET A 30 12.78 -5.72 -5.14
CA MET A 30 13.36 -6.59 -4.13
C MET A 30 12.27 -7.49 -3.57
N LEU A 31 12.45 -8.81 -3.68
CA LEU A 31 11.48 -9.82 -3.23
C LEU A 31 10.05 -9.53 -3.70
N GLY A 32 9.86 -9.05 -4.95
CA GLY A 32 8.52 -8.74 -5.45
C GLY A 32 7.97 -7.35 -5.09
N VAL A 33 8.59 -6.63 -4.16
CA VAL A 33 8.24 -5.25 -3.79
C VAL A 33 9.09 -4.26 -4.59
N THR A 34 8.47 -3.22 -5.13
CA THR A 34 9.20 -2.18 -5.87
C THR A 34 9.47 -1.00 -4.94
N VAL A 35 10.74 -0.72 -4.70
CA VAL A 35 11.20 0.40 -3.88
C VAL A 35 11.83 1.44 -4.81
N ASN A 36 11.50 2.72 -4.62
CA ASN A 36 12.13 3.82 -5.34
C ASN A 36 12.94 4.73 -4.41
N ASP A 37 13.76 5.57 -5.01
CA ASP A 37 14.62 6.56 -4.35
C ASP A 37 13.87 7.54 -3.44
N GLN A 38 12.61 7.85 -3.75
CA GLN A 38 11.73 8.68 -2.93
C GLN A 38 10.96 7.92 -1.85
N LEU A 39 11.16 6.60 -1.72
CA LEU A 39 10.40 5.70 -0.82
C LEU A 39 8.87 5.87 -0.93
N THR A 40 8.38 6.17 -2.13
CA THR A 40 6.95 6.27 -2.44
C THR A 40 6.44 4.97 -3.07
N TRP A 41 5.25 4.56 -2.65
CA TRP A 41 4.69 3.26 -3.06
C TRP A 41 3.84 3.31 -4.32
N LYS A 42 3.84 4.43 -5.06
CA LYS A 42 2.99 4.62 -6.26
C LYS A 42 3.27 3.56 -7.33
N LEU A 43 4.54 3.32 -7.62
CA LEU A 43 4.96 2.33 -8.63
C LEU A 43 4.57 0.92 -8.20
N HIS A 44 4.79 0.58 -6.93
CA HIS A 44 4.40 -0.72 -6.37
C HIS A 44 2.88 -0.92 -6.42
N VAL A 45 2.08 0.02 -5.90
CA VAL A 45 0.61 -0.06 -5.87
C VAL A 45 0.05 -0.19 -7.29
N THR A 46 0.56 0.60 -8.25
CA THR A 46 0.13 0.54 -9.65
C THR A 46 0.41 -0.84 -10.25
N ALA A 47 1.60 -1.40 -10.00
CA ALA A 47 1.95 -2.74 -10.45
C ALA A 47 1.05 -3.82 -9.79
N THR A 48 0.78 -3.69 -8.49
CA THR A 48 -0.09 -4.61 -7.74
C THR A 48 -1.52 -4.59 -8.27
N VAL A 49 -2.11 -3.40 -8.47
CA VAL A 49 -3.45 -3.25 -9.05
C VAL A 49 -3.51 -3.81 -10.48
N LYS A 50 -2.50 -3.54 -11.31
CA LYS A 50 -2.40 -4.11 -12.67
C LYS A 50 -2.35 -5.64 -12.63
N SER A 51 -1.60 -6.21 -11.69
CA SER A 51 -1.54 -7.67 -11.51
C SER A 51 -2.86 -8.28 -11.06
N ALA A 52 -3.69 -7.54 -10.32
CA ALA A 52 -5.01 -7.96 -9.89
C ALA A 52 -6.07 -7.82 -11.00
N ALA A 53 -5.88 -6.90 -11.95
CA ALA A 53 -6.85 -6.64 -13.02
C ALA A 53 -7.15 -7.88 -13.88
N TYR A 54 -6.12 -8.62 -14.30
CA TYR A 54 -6.31 -9.87 -15.05
C TYR A 54 -7.09 -10.91 -14.24
N ARG A 55 -6.83 -11.01 -12.93
CA ARG A 55 -7.53 -11.95 -12.03
C ARG A 55 -8.99 -11.57 -11.82
N LEU A 56 -9.30 -10.27 -11.74
CA LEU A 56 -10.68 -9.79 -11.73
C LEU A 56 -11.40 -10.13 -13.04
N TYR A 57 -10.71 -10.04 -14.18
CA TYR A 57 -11.27 -10.48 -15.45
C TYR A 57 -11.56 -11.98 -15.45
N MET A 58 -10.65 -12.83 -14.97
CA MET A 58 -10.89 -14.26 -14.79
C MET A 58 -12.07 -14.54 -13.85
N LEU A 59 -12.14 -13.84 -12.71
CA LEU A 59 -13.26 -13.94 -11.77
C LEU A 59 -14.60 -13.61 -12.45
N ARG A 60 -14.64 -12.58 -13.30
CA ARG A 60 -15.82 -12.22 -14.08
C ARG A 60 -16.18 -13.29 -15.11
N ARG A 61 -15.19 -13.90 -15.75
CA ARG A 61 -15.43 -14.99 -16.71
C ARG A 61 -16.02 -16.21 -16.01
N LEU A 62 -15.52 -16.58 -14.83
CA LEU A 62 -16.10 -17.66 -14.03
C LEU A 62 -17.54 -17.34 -13.62
N LYS A 63 -17.83 -16.10 -13.18
CA LYS A 63 -19.21 -15.67 -12.91
C LYS A 63 -20.12 -15.86 -14.13
N SER A 64 -19.67 -15.52 -15.33
CA SER A 64 -20.48 -15.71 -16.55
C SER A 64 -20.71 -17.17 -16.93
N LEU A 65 -19.90 -18.09 -16.41
CA LEU A 65 -20.08 -19.54 -16.57
C LEU A 65 -21.03 -20.14 -15.52
N GLY A 66 -21.62 -19.32 -14.65
CA GLY A 66 -22.57 -19.76 -13.64
C GLY A 66 -21.95 -20.20 -12.32
N THR A 67 -20.66 -19.93 -12.07
CA THR A 67 -20.01 -20.28 -10.81
C THR A 67 -20.74 -19.65 -9.61
N PRO A 68 -21.06 -20.44 -8.56
CA PRO A 68 -21.70 -19.95 -7.34
C PRO A 68 -20.91 -18.83 -6.65
N ALA A 69 -21.61 -17.96 -5.91
CA ALA A 69 -20.98 -16.82 -5.24
C ALA A 69 -19.92 -17.24 -4.20
N ASP A 70 -20.14 -18.34 -3.48
CA ASP A 70 -19.22 -18.86 -2.47
C ASP A 70 -17.90 -19.34 -3.07
N GLU A 71 -17.96 -20.03 -4.22
CA GLU A 71 -16.77 -20.45 -4.95
C GLU A 71 -15.99 -19.24 -5.50
N LEU A 72 -16.69 -18.25 -6.06
CA LEU A 72 -16.07 -17.01 -6.53
C LEU A 72 -15.41 -16.23 -5.38
N LYS A 73 -16.03 -16.21 -4.20
CA LYS A 73 -15.41 -15.67 -2.98
C LYS A 73 -14.14 -16.45 -2.62
N GLY A 74 -14.18 -17.79 -2.68
CA GLY A 74 -13.00 -18.63 -2.49
C GLY A 74 -11.86 -18.28 -3.45
N ILE A 75 -12.18 -18.11 -4.74
CA ILE A 75 -11.22 -17.69 -5.77
C ILE A 75 -10.66 -16.29 -5.47
N TYR A 76 -11.49 -15.34 -5.05
CA TYR A 76 -11.03 -14.02 -4.64
C TYR A 76 -10.00 -14.11 -3.49
N ILE A 77 -10.34 -14.87 -2.44
CA ILE A 77 -9.50 -15.03 -1.23
C ILE A 77 -8.18 -15.74 -1.56
N THR A 78 -8.17 -16.68 -2.48
CA THR A 78 -6.98 -17.50 -2.80
C THR A 78 -6.11 -16.91 -3.90
N CYS A 79 -6.68 -16.20 -4.87
CA CYS A 79 -5.95 -15.76 -6.06
C CYS A 79 -5.68 -14.25 -6.11
N ILE A 80 -6.59 -13.43 -5.58
CA ILE A 80 -6.53 -11.97 -5.67
C ILE A 80 -6.01 -11.38 -4.36
N LEU A 81 -6.63 -11.74 -3.24
CA LEU A 81 -6.28 -11.19 -1.92
C LEU A 81 -4.79 -11.36 -1.58
N PRO A 82 -4.12 -12.51 -1.85
CA PRO A 82 -2.71 -12.65 -1.52
C PRO A 82 -1.81 -11.70 -2.32
N LYS A 83 -2.21 -11.30 -3.54
CA LYS A 83 -1.49 -10.28 -4.31
C LYS A 83 -1.62 -8.89 -3.69
N LEU A 84 -2.78 -8.56 -3.12
CA LEU A 84 -3.02 -7.29 -2.45
C LEU A 84 -2.40 -7.22 -1.04
N MET A 85 -2.20 -8.37 -0.41
CA MET A 85 -1.65 -8.49 0.95
C MET A 85 -0.14 -8.73 0.99
N TYR A 86 0.47 -9.09 -0.15
CA TYR A 86 1.88 -9.47 -0.18
C TYR A 86 2.78 -8.34 0.33
N ALA A 87 3.59 -8.66 1.34
CA ALA A 87 4.51 -7.74 2.00
C ALA A 87 3.85 -6.43 2.48
N SER A 88 2.52 -6.42 2.74
CA SER A 88 1.79 -5.20 3.10
C SER A 88 2.39 -4.49 4.30
N THR A 89 2.95 -5.24 5.25
CA THR A 89 3.61 -4.70 6.45
C THR A 89 4.78 -3.75 6.15
N VAL A 90 5.34 -3.80 4.93
CA VAL A 90 6.46 -2.94 4.51
C VAL A 90 5.98 -1.58 4.00
N TRP A 91 4.80 -1.54 3.34
CA TRP A 91 4.38 -0.38 2.55
C TRP A 91 3.02 0.20 2.95
N SER A 92 2.14 -0.56 3.62
CA SER A 92 0.74 -0.17 3.83
C SER A 92 0.59 1.05 4.73
N SER A 93 1.46 1.23 5.72
CA SER A 93 1.44 2.38 6.65
C SER A 93 1.83 3.70 5.99
N SER A 94 2.51 3.65 4.85
CA SER A 94 3.05 4.83 4.15
C SER A 94 2.30 5.14 2.86
N LEU A 95 1.10 4.57 2.69
CA LEU A 95 0.24 4.86 1.55
C LEU A 95 -0.52 6.17 1.73
N THR A 96 -0.69 6.90 0.63
CA THR A 96 -1.66 8.00 0.58
C THR A 96 -3.09 7.47 0.55
N CYS A 97 -4.07 8.30 0.94
CA CYS A 97 -5.50 7.94 0.85
C CYS A 97 -5.89 7.47 -0.56
N THR A 98 -5.38 8.13 -1.61
CA THR A 98 -5.61 7.72 -3.00
C THR A 98 -5.08 6.32 -3.30
N GLN A 99 -3.88 5.98 -2.82
CA GLN A 99 -3.28 4.65 -3.02
C GLN A 99 -4.03 3.56 -2.25
N GLN A 100 -4.45 3.85 -1.02
CA GLN A 100 -5.31 2.95 -0.25
C GLN A 100 -6.63 2.69 -1.01
N GLN A 101 -7.27 3.75 -1.51
CA GLN A 101 -8.51 3.62 -2.28
C GLN A 101 -8.32 2.84 -3.59
N GLN A 102 -7.17 2.97 -4.26
CA GLN A 102 -6.86 2.18 -5.46
C GLN A 102 -6.84 0.68 -5.17
N LEU A 103 -6.27 0.27 -4.04
CA LEU A 103 -6.24 -1.13 -3.61
C LEU A 103 -7.63 -1.59 -3.15
N GLU A 104 -8.33 -0.78 -2.35
CA GLU A 104 -9.70 -1.07 -1.90
C GLU A 104 -10.67 -1.22 -3.09
N ASN A 105 -10.47 -0.43 -4.15
CA ASN A 105 -11.27 -0.53 -5.38
C ASN A 105 -11.13 -1.89 -6.08
N VAL A 106 -10.01 -2.61 -5.90
CA VAL A 106 -9.87 -3.99 -6.39
C VAL A 106 -10.83 -4.91 -5.64
N GLN A 107 -10.90 -4.80 -4.31
CA GLN A 107 -11.85 -5.57 -3.49
C GLN A 107 -13.30 -5.19 -3.81
N LYS A 108 -13.62 -3.89 -3.90
CA LYS A 108 -14.95 -3.41 -4.33
C LYS A 108 -15.39 -4.02 -5.66
N ARG A 109 -14.48 -4.03 -6.65
CA ARG A 109 -14.73 -4.64 -7.96
C ARG A 109 -14.95 -6.15 -7.86
N ALA A 110 -14.19 -6.86 -7.02
CA ALA A 110 -14.39 -8.29 -6.79
C ALA A 110 -15.77 -8.56 -6.17
N CYS A 111 -16.15 -7.83 -5.11
CA CYS A 111 -17.45 -7.96 -4.46
C CYS A 111 -18.60 -7.73 -5.45
N ARG A 112 -18.49 -6.70 -6.29
CA ARG A 112 -19.49 -6.39 -7.33
C ARG A 112 -19.63 -7.52 -8.36
N ILE A 113 -18.54 -8.17 -8.74
CA ILE A 113 -18.57 -9.33 -9.65
C ILE A 113 -19.24 -10.54 -8.98
N ILE A 114 -18.89 -10.82 -7.72
CA ILE A 114 -19.39 -11.99 -6.98
C ILE A 114 -20.91 -11.89 -6.76
N ILE A 115 -21.36 -10.76 -6.23
CA ILE A 115 -22.77 -10.51 -5.88
C ILE A 115 -23.60 -10.27 -7.15
N GLY A 116 -23.06 -9.58 -8.15
CA GLY A 116 -23.75 -9.31 -9.40
C GLY A 116 -24.93 -8.34 -9.21
N PRO A 117 -26.15 -8.67 -9.68
CA PRO A 117 -27.28 -7.73 -9.70
C PRO A 117 -27.78 -7.34 -8.31
N ALA A 118 -27.54 -8.16 -7.29
CA ALA A 118 -27.90 -7.86 -5.90
C ALA A 118 -26.91 -6.90 -5.20
N TYR A 119 -25.93 -6.35 -5.92
CA TYR A 119 -24.96 -5.41 -5.35
C TYR A 119 -25.61 -4.03 -5.15
N THR A 120 -25.70 -3.60 -3.90
CA THR A 120 -26.21 -2.27 -3.52
C THR A 120 -25.06 -1.33 -3.19
N ASP A 121 -24.38 -1.60 -2.09
CA ASP A 121 -23.35 -0.79 -1.47
C ASP A 121 -22.20 -1.68 -1.01
N TYR A 122 -21.07 -1.04 -0.66
CA TYR A 122 -19.87 -1.80 -0.32
C TYR A 122 -19.96 -2.47 1.06
N ASP A 123 -20.57 -1.82 2.05
CA ASP A 123 -20.61 -2.33 3.42
C ASP A 123 -21.58 -3.52 3.55
N HIS A 124 -22.70 -3.48 2.83
CA HIS A 124 -23.61 -4.61 2.67
C HIS A 124 -22.92 -5.76 1.94
N ALA A 125 -22.13 -5.47 0.89
CA ALA A 125 -21.37 -6.49 0.19
C ALA A 125 -20.32 -7.18 1.07
N LEU A 126 -19.64 -6.41 1.93
CA LEU A 126 -18.70 -6.95 2.92
C LEU A 126 -19.41 -7.83 3.95
N SER A 127 -20.57 -7.41 4.44
CA SER A 127 -21.40 -8.17 5.37
C SER A 127 -21.88 -9.49 4.74
N THR A 128 -22.44 -9.41 3.54
CA THR A 128 -22.95 -10.58 2.78
C THR A 128 -21.85 -11.59 2.50
N LEU A 129 -20.67 -11.12 2.09
CA LEU A 129 -19.54 -12.01 1.79
C LEU A 129 -18.72 -12.36 3.03
N ASN A 130 -19.04 -11.85 4.22
CA ASN A 130 -18.25 -11.97 5.44
C ASN A 130 -16.76 -11.65 5.20
N LEU A 131 -16.49 -10.48 4.64
CA LEU A 131 -15.16 -9.96 4.33
C LEU A 131 -14.91 -8.65 5.10
N PRO A 132 -13.75 -8.46 5.75
CA PRO A 132 -13.30 -7.14 6.18
C PRO A 132 -12.74 -6.33 5.00
N THR A 133 -12.65 -5.02 5.16
CA THR A 133 -11.96 -4.12 4.22
C THR A 133 -10.49 -4.49 4.07
N LEU A 134 -9.88 -4.11 2.95
CA LEU A 134 -8.45 -4.37 2.74
C LEU A 134 -7.61 -3.56 3.74
N ALA A 135 -8.02 -2.32 4.04
CA ALA A 135 -7.41 -1.49 5.06
C ALA A 135 -7.34 -2.19 6.43
N THR A 136 -8.45 -2.80 6.89
CA THR A 136 -8.47 -3.55 8.16
C THR A 136 -7.52 -4.74 8.11
N ARG A 137 -7.40 -5.42 6.98
CA ARG A 137 -6.43 -6.54 6.82
C ARG A 137 -4.99 -6.07 6.88
N HIS A 138 -4.66 -4.97 6.22
CA HIS A 138 -3.33 -4.36 6.29
C HIS A 138 -2.99 -3.95 7.74
N GLN A 139 -3.94 -3.33 8.44
CA GLN A 139 -3.76 -2.94 9.83
C GLN A 139 -3.55 -4.15 10.75
N ALA A 140 -4.35 -5.21 10.58
CA ALA A 140 -4.18 -6.44 11.34
C ALA A 140 -2.80 -7.09 11.10
N ALA A 141 -2.31 -7.08 9.86
CA ALA A 141 -0.98 -7.59 9.52
C ALA A 141 0.13 -6.76 10.18
N LEU A 142 0.02 -5.43 10.16
CA LEU A 142 0.96 -4.52 10.83
C LEU A 142 0.99 -4.73 12.34
N ILE A 143 -0.16 -4.87 12.98
CA ILE A 143 -0.24 -5.13 14.43
C ILE A 143 0.36 -6.49 14.76
N LYS A 144 0.10 -7.51 13.94
CA LYS A 144 0.65 -8.87 14.13
C LYS A 144 2.18 -8.86 14.07
N ILE A 145 2.78 -8.21 13.07
CA ILE A 145 4.23 -8.12 12.97
C ILE A 145 4.82 -7.28 14.10
N GLY A 146 4.20 -6.15 14.45
CA GLY A 146 4.66 -5.30 15.55
C GLY A 146 4.69 -6.02 16.89
N ARG A 147 3.61 -6.75 17.24
CA ARG A 147 3.55 -7.58 18.45
C ARG A 147 4.61 -8.70 18.43
N GLY A 148 4.86 -9.31 17.27
CA GLY A 148 5.91 -10.31 17.11
C GLY A 148 7.31 -9.74 17.33
N LEU A 149 7.59 -8.55 16.79
CA LEU A 149 8.87 -7.85 16.93
C LEU A 149 9.17 -7.49 18.39
N LEU A 150 8.17 -7.00 19.13
CA LEU A 150 8.32 -6.67 20.55
C LEU A 150 8.70 -7.87 21.42
N ARG A 151 8.26 -9.08 21.03
CA ARG A 151 8.61 -10.33 21.73
C ARG A 151 9.95 -10.92 21.30
N HIS A 152 10.56 -10.40 20.23
CA HIS A 152 11.76 -10.98 19.64
C HIS A 152 13.03 -10.45 20.30
N SER A 153 13.88 -11.35 20.80
CA SER A 153 15.10 -11.01 21.57
C SER A 153 16.05 -10.05 20.85
N ARG A 154 16.25 -10.22 19.54
CA ARG A 154 17.16 -9.40 18.73
C ARG A 154 16.54 -8.18 18.08
N LEU A 155 15.22 -8.18 17.86
CA LEU A 155 14.55 -7.20 16.99
C LEU A 155 13.67 -6.22 17.77
N ARG A 156 13.42 -6.46 19.05
CA ARG A 156 12.65 -5.58 19.93
C ARG A 156 13.14 -4.13 19.96
N ASN A 157 14.45 -3.92 19.74
CA ASN A 157 15.07 -2.60 19.76
C ASN A 157 14.87 -1.79 18.46
N LEU A 158 14.30 -2.40 17.40
CA LEU A 158 14.07 -1.72 16.11
C LEU A 158 12.86 -0.79 16.12
N LEU A 159 11.93 -0.99 17.05
CA LEU A 159 10.77 -0.12 17.22
C LEU A 159 11.11 0.95 18.26
N PRO A 160 10.97 2.24 17.95
CA PRO A 160 11.16 3.29 18.95
C PRO A 160 10.00 3.20 19.96
N LEU A 161 10.24 2.55 21.10
CA LEU A 161 9.23 2.34 22.15
C LEU A 161 8.60 3.64 22.68
N ASN A 162 9.31 4.76 22.53
CA ASN A 162 8.98 6.05 23.15
C ASN A 162 8.95 7.23 22.16
N ALA A 163 8.73 6.99 20.86
CA ALA A 163 8.60 8.11 19.92
C ALA A 163 7.33 8.92 20.26
N PRO A 164 7.43 10.25 20.48
CA PRO A 164 6.26 11.11 20.58
C PRO A 164 5.39 10.91 19.34
N LEU A 165 4.08 10.77 19.54
CA LEU A 165 3.14 10.73 18.42
C LEU A 165 3.39 11.94 17.52
N PRO A 166 3.58 11.77 16.20
CA PRO A 166 3.76 12.89 15.31
C PRO A 166 2.54 13.81 15.42
N ILE A 167 2.75 15.02 15.94
CA ILE A 167 1.75 16.08 15.89
C ILE A 167 1.59 16.38 14.40
N HIS A 168 0.49 15.91 13.80
CA HIS A 168 0.14 16.20 12.41
C HIS A 168 -0.13 17.70 12.25
N THR A 169 0.94 18.49 12.14
CA THR A 169 0.86 19.85 11.61
C THR A 169 0.87 19.72 10.11
N THR A 170 -0.33 19.70 9.53
CA THR A 170 -0.53 19.85 8.10
C THR A 170 0.14 21.15 7.67
N ARG A 171 1.27 21.05 6.95
CA ARG A 171 1.98 22.19 6.37
C ARG A 171 1.17 22.72 5.20
N HIS A 172 0.05 23.37 5.49
CA HIS A 172 -0.63 24.23 4.52
C HIS A 172 0.23 25.49 4.40
N LYS A 173 1.00 25.58 3.30
CA LYS A 173 1.74 26.80 2.97
C LYS A 173 0.75 27.96 2.84
N ARG A 174 0.85 28.92 3.75
CA ARG A 174 0.46 30.33 3.56
C ARG A 174 1.54 31.03 2.73
N GLY A 175 1.09 31.89 1.83
CA GLY A 175 1.86 32.84 1.00
C GLY A 175 1.02 33.08 -0.25
N HIS A 176 0.43 34.24 -0.52
CA HIS A 176 0.94 35.62 -0.45
C HIS A 176 -0.11 36.55 0.19
N ALA A 177 0.22 37.35 1.21
CA ALA A 177 0.95 38.63 1.16
C ALA A 177 0.14 39.75 0.47
N THR A 178 -0.65 40.43 1.29
CA THR A 178 -1.19 41.78 1.11
C THR A 178 -0.06 42.76 0.79
N GLN A 179 -0.21 43.53 -0.31
CA GLN A 179 0.57 44.75 -0.55
C GLN A 179 -0.37 45.95 -0.56
N GLY A 180 -0.02 46.92 0.28
CA GLY A 180 -0.51 48.29 0.32
C GLY A 180 -0.01 48.93 1.63
N PRO A 181 0.25 50.24 1.71
CA PRO A 181 0.36 51.27 0.67
C PRO A 181 1.71 52.06 0.74
N ARG A 182 1.98 52.92 -0.24
CA ARG A 182 2.72 54.20 -0.04
C ARG A 182 2.65 55.10 -1.29
N ASN A 183 2.11 56.30 -1.05
CA ASN A 183 2.12 57.57 -1.80
C ASN A 183 1.60 57.59 -3.24
#